data_AF-A0ABC8S5R8-F1
#
_entry.id   AF-A0ABC8S5R8-F1
#
_cell.length_a   1.000
_cell.length_b   1.000
_cell.length_c   1.000
_cell.angle_alpha   90.00
_cell.angle_beta   90.00
_cell.angle_gamma   90.00
#
_symmetry.space_group_name_H-M   'P 1'
#
loop_
_entity.id
_entity.type
_entity.pdbx_description
1 polymer ?
#
loop_
_entity_poly.entity_id
_entity_poly.type
_entity_poly.pdbx_seq_one_letter_code
_entity_poly.pdbx_strand_id
1 'polypeptide(L)'
;MASTLVLVVVFVFDLVAFALAVAAEQRRATAKIMKTTDSNYCLYDSDIATGLAVGSLLFLIASQLLIMVASRCLCCGRALKPGRSRAWAIVLFISCWASFFIAEVCLLAGSVRNAYHTKYRTRFSDDPPSCEILRKGVFGAGAAFIVFTGIISELYYVSYSKADDGYLPNSRETGIRMGTYN
;
A
#
# COMPACT_ATOMS: atom_id res chain seq x y z
N MET A 1 -18.90 -11.99 13.55
CA MET A 1 -19.09 -10.54 13.61
C MET A 1 -17.76 -9.92 13.27
N ALA A 2 -17.70 -8.82 12.52
CA ALA A 2 -16.44 -8.11 12.28
C ALA A 2 -15.82 -7.75 13.63
N SER A 3 -14.55 -8.10 13.85
CA SER A 3 -13.83 -7.60 15.02
C SER A 3 -13.64 -6.10 14.85
N THR A 4 -14.35 -5.31 15.65
CA THR A 4 -14.22 -3.84 15.66
C THR A 4 -12.80 -3.43 15.98
N LEU A 5 -12.09 -4.20 16.80
CA LEU A 5 -10.68 -3.98 17.09
C LEU A 5 -9.81 -4.10 15.84
N VAL A 6 -10.04 -5.11 15.00
CA VAL A 6 -9.27 -5.28 13.74
C VAL A 6 -9.50 -4.08 12.80
N LEU A 7 -10.75 -3.66 12.63
CA LEU A 7 -11.08 -2.48 11.81
C LEU A 7 -10.37 -1.22 12.31
N VAL A 8 -10.43 -0.95 13.62
CA VAL A 8 -9.80 0.24 14.21
C VAL A 8 -8.28 0.20 14.06
N VAL A 9 -7.64 -0.94 14.30
CA VAL A 9 -6.18 -1.06 14.20
C VAL A 9 -5.71 -0.86 12.76
N VAL A 10 -6.37 -1.51 11.79
CA VAL A 10 -6.06 -1.35 10.35
C VAL A 10 -6.25 0.11 9.94
N PHE A 11 -7.38 0.73 10.28
CA PHE A 11 -7.65 2.12 9.96
C PHE A 11 -6.55 3.06 10.49
N VAL A 12 -6.12 2.86 11.75
CA VAL A 12 -5.03 3.65 12.32
C VAL A 12 -3.72 3.42 11.56
N PHE A 13 -3.41 2.18 11.19
CA PHE A 13 -2.18 1.87 10.43
C PHE A 13 -2.20 2.52 9.04
N ASP A 14 -3.33 2.47 8.34
CA ASP A 14 -3.50 3.10 7.03
C ASP A 14 -3.42 4.63 7.11
N LEU A 15 -3.99 5.23 8.16
CA LEU A 15 -3.87 6.67 8.43
C LEU A 15 -2.41 7.08 8.70
N VAL A 16 -1.68 6.29 9.49
CA VAL A 16 -0.26 6.54 9.77
C VAL A 16 0.56 6.38 8.49
N ALA A 17 0.31 5.32 7.70
CA ALA A 17 0.96 5.11 6.42
C ALA A 17 0.71 6.28 5.46
N PHE A 18 -0.53 6.75 5.36
CA PHE A 18 -0.90 7.92 4.56
C PHE A 18 -0.18 9.18 5.03
N ALA A 19 -0.19 9.48 6.33
CA ALA A 19 0.47 10.64 6.89
C ALA A 19 1.98 10.62 6.63
N LEU A 20 2.63 9.45 6.76
CA LEU A 20 4.04 9.26 6.45
C LEU A 20 4.33 9.45 4.95
N ALA A 21 3.47 8.96 4.06
CA ALA A 21 3.61 9.16 2.61
C ALA A 21 3.47 10.64 2.22
N VAL A 22 2.50 11.35 2.81
CA VAL A 22 2.33 12.79 2.60
C VAL A 22 3.50 13.58 3.17
N ALA A 23 3.98 13.22 4.36
CA ALA A 23 5.16 13.84 4.97
C ALA A 23 6.41 13.61 4.11
N ALA A 24 6.55 12.44 3.50
CA ALA A 24 7.63 12.14 2.55
C ALA A 24 7.53 13.00 1.27
N GLU A 25 6.33 13.20 0.71
CA GLU A 25 6.14 14.09 -0.45
C GLU A 25 6.43 15.56 -0.10
N GLN A 26 6.01 16.03 1.08
CA GLN A 26 6.26 17.40 1.55
C GLN A 26 7.74 17.65 1.86
N ARG A 27 8.44 16.66 2.43
CA ARG A 27 9.87 16.75 2.78
C ARG A 27 10.81 16.32 1.65
N ARG A 28 10.31 16.24 0.42
CA ARG A 28 11.11 15.88 -0.76
C ARG A 28 12.47 16.57 -0.77
N ALA A 29 13.51 15.81 -1.11
CA ALA A 29 14.85 16.31 -1.31
C ALA A 29 14.81 17.43 -2.37
N THR A 30 14.83 18.67 -1.90
CA THR A 30 14.87 19.84 -2.76
C THR A 30 16.34 20.13 -2.98
N ALA A 31 16.82 19.96 -4.21
CA ALA A 31 18.20 20.28 -4.55
C ALA A 31 18.39 21.81 -4.38
N LYS A 32 19.24 22.22 -3.43
CA LYS A 32 19.67 23.61 -3.32
C LYS A 32 20.92 23.79 -4.18
N ILE A 33 20.84 24.69 -5.15
CA ILE A 33 21.99 25.08 -5.96
C ILE A 33 22.86 26.00 -5.09
N MET A 34 24.02 25.51 -4.63
CA MET A 34 25.02 26.37 -4.00
C MET A 34 26.00 26.85 -5.05
N LYS A 35 26.16 28.18 -5.13
CA LYS A 35 27.18 28.82 -5.96
C LYS A 35 28.44 28.99 -5.13
N THR A 36 29.53 28.33 -5.52
CA THR A 36 30.89 28.65 -5.09
C THR A 36 31.63 29.32 -6.25
N THR A 37 32.64 30.13 -5.93
CA THR A 37 33.44 30.94 -6.87
C THR A 37 33.97 30.18 -8.10
N ASP A 38 34.22 28.86 -7.98
CA ASP A 38 34.76 28.01 -9.06
C ASP A 38 33.86 26.84 -9.50
N SER A 39 32.68 26.63 -8.90
CA SER A 39 31.75 25.58 -9.36
C SER A 39 30.34 25.71 -8.76
N ASN A 40 29.34 25.38 -9.57
CA ASN A 40 27.96 25.18 -9.12
C ASN A 40 27.80 23.71 -8.74
N TYR A 41 27.42 23.41 -7.50
CA TYR A 41 27.09 22.04 -7.10
C TYR A 41 25.69 22.00 -6.47
N CYS A 42 24.91 20.98 -6.83
CA CYS A 42 23.60 20.73 -6.23
C CYS A 42 23.82 20.03 -4.88
N LEU A 43 23.37 20.64 -3.79
CA LEU A 43 23.35 20.03 -2.46
C LEU A 43 21.96 19.39 -2.27
N TYR A 44 21.91 18.06 -2.23
CA TYR A 44 20.66 17.33 -1.97
C TYR A 44 20.43 17.20 -0.48
N ASP A 45 19.26 17.65 -0.02
CA ASP A 45 18.85 17.55 1.39
C ASP A 45 18.23 16.16 1.67
N SER A 46 19.00 15.36 2.43
CA SER A 46 18.65 14.30 3.38
C SER A 46 17.79 13.07 3.01
N ASP A 47 18.24 11.92 3.52
CA ASP A 47 17.60 10.59 3.53
C ASP A 47 16.32 10.50 4.38
N ILE A 48 15.92 11.59 5.05
CA ILE A 48 14.74 11.64 5.92
C ILE A 48 13.45 11.34 5.14
N ALA A 49 13.31 11.89 3.92
CA ALA A 49 12.15 11.61 3.07
C ALA A 49 12.09 10.12 2.69
N THR A 50 13.25 9.51 2.42
CA THR A 50 13.38 8.09 2.16
C THR A 50 12.97 7.26 3.37
N GLY A 51 13.42 7.65 4.57
CA GLY A 51 13.03 7.00 5.83
C GLY A 51 11.53 7.08 6.10
N LEU A 52 10.89 8.22 5.84
CA LEU A 52 9.44 8.38 5.98
C LEU A 52 8.66 7.52 4.98
N ALA A 53 9.11 7.45 3.73
CA ALA A 53 8.49 6.61 2.71
C ALA A 53 8.67 5.12 3.03
N VAL A 54 9.83 4.69 3.52
CA VAL A 54 10.05 3.32 4.01
C VAL A 54 9.18 3.03 5.24
N GLY A 55 9.02 3.98 6.16
CA GLY A 55 8.08 3.84 7.27
C GLY A 55 6.65 3.64 6.79
N SER A 56 6.21 4.43 5.81
CA SER A 56 4.89 4.30 5.18
C SER A 56 4.67 2.91 4.56
N LEU A 57 5.64 2.41 3.80
CA LEU A 57 5.66 1.05 3.24
C LEU A 57 5.45 -0.01 4.33
N LEU A 58 6.23 0.05 5.41
CA LEU A 58 6.17 -0.94 6.49
C LEU A 58 4.80 -0.94 7.19
N PHE A 59 4.21 0.23 7.44
CA PHE A 59 2.87 0.32 8.03
C PHE A 59 1.78 -0.23 7.09
N LEU A 60 1.87 0.05 5.79
CA LEU A 60 0.93 -0.48 4.80
C LEU A 60 1.03 -2.01 4.69
N ILE A 61 2.25 -2.56 4.66
CA ILE A 61 2.50 -4.00 4.70
C ILE A 61 1.90 -4.60 5.98
N ALA A 62 2.12 -3.98 7.13
CA ALA A 62 1.59 -4.47 8.40
C ALA A 62 0.05 -4.48 8.41
N SER A 63 -0.60 -3.43 7.90
CA SER A 63 -2.05 -3.35 7.74
C SER A 63 -2.59 -4.47 6.85
N GLN A 64 -1.98 -4.66 5.68
CA GLN A 64 -2.35 -5.71 4.72
C GLN A 64 -2.20 -7.10 5.36
N LEU A 65 -1.07 -7.39 6.00
CA LEU A 65 -0.84 -8.67 6.67
C LEU A 65 -1.85 -8.94 7.79
N LEU A 66 -2.20 -7.92 8.59
CA LEU A 66 -3.16 -8.05 9.68
C LEU A 66 -4.54 -8.46 9.13
N ILE A 67 -5.01 -7.81 8.06
CA ILE A 67 -6.27 -8.19 7.40
C ILE A 67 -6.22 -9.60 6.86
N MET A 68 -5.11 -10.01 6.23
CA MET A 68 -4.97 -11.36 5.67
C MET A 68 -4.98 -12.44 6.76
N VAL A 69 -4.30 -12.19 7.88
CA VAL A 69 -4.31 -13.10 9.03
C VAL A 69 -5.71 -13.15 9.65
N ALA A 70 -6.37 -12.01 9.81
CA ALA A 70 -7.72 -11.92 10.35
C ALA A 70 -8.76 -12.60 9.46
N SER A 71 -8.59 -12.55 8.13
CA SER A 71 -9.49 -13.20 7.15
C SER A 71 -9.07 -14.62 6.76
N ARG A 72 -7.98 -15.15 7.37
CA ARG A 72 -7.39 -16.45 7.04
C ARG A 72 -7.10 -16.62 5.55
N CYS A 73 -6.64 -15.55 4.92
CA CYS A 73 -6.24 -15.46 3.51
C CYS A 73 -7.32 -15.87 2.48
N LEU A 74 -8.61 -15.96 2.84
CA LEU A 74 -9.70 -16.60 2.06
C LEU A 74 -9.47 -18.08 1.70
N CYS A 75 -8.26 -18.48 1.34
CA CYS A 75 -7.83 -19.83 0.96
C CYS A 75 -7.77 -20.79 2.15
N CYS A 76 -7.43 -20.30 3.35
CA CYS A 76 -7.36 -21.11 4.58
C CYS A 76 -8.60 -20.91 5.47
N GLY A 77 -9.58 -20.15 4.98
CA GLY A 77 -10.86 -19.91 5.63
C GLY A 77 -11.89 -20.98 5.31
N ARG A 78 -13.03 -20.94 6.00
CA ARG A 78 -14.19 -21.78 5.68
C ARG A 78 -14.83 -21.30 4.37
N ALA A 79 -15.48 -22.21 3.64
CA ALA A 79 -16.15 -21.86 2.39
C ALA A 79 -17.24 -20.80 2.64
N LEU A 80 -17.09 -19.61 2.05
CA LEU A 80 -18.10 -18.55 2.11
C LEU A 80 -19.40 -19.03 1.47
N LYS A 81 -20.54 -18.59 2.01
CA LYS A 81 -21.86 -18.87 1.44
C LYS A 81 -21.90 -18.55 -0.07
N PRO A 82 -22.39 -19.46 -0.91
CA PRO A 82 -22.63 -19.15 -2.32
C PRO A 82 -23.65 -18.01 -2.42
N GLY A 83 -23.29 -16.91 -3.08
CA GLY A 83 -24.14 -15.73 -3.24
C GLY A 83 -23.38 -14.47 -3.64
N ARG A 84 -24.12 -13.37 -3.86
CA ARG A 84 -23.59 -12.06 -4.30
C ARG A 84 -22.54 -11.49 -3.34
N SER A 85 -22.66 -11.77 -2.05
CA SER A 85 -21.68 -11.36 -1.02
C SER A 85 -20.31 -12.02 -1.20
N ARG A 86 -20.24 -13.29 -1.64
CA ARG A 86 -18.98 -13.98 -1.94
C ARG A 86 -18.27 -13.36 -3.15
N ALA A 87 -19.02 -13.10 -4.23
CA ALA A 87 -18.46 -12.44 -5.41
C ALA A 87 -17.89 -11.06 -5.07
N TRP A 88 -18.63 -10.26 -4.29
CA TRP A 88 -18.17 -8.97 -3.80
C TRP A 88 -16.93 -9.07 -2.90
N ALA A 89 -16.89 -10.03 -1.98
CA ALA A 89 -15.70 -10.23 -1.13
C ALA A 89 -14.46 -10.60 -1.95
N ILE A 90 -14.60 -11.42 -3.00
CA ILE A 90 -13.49 -11.78 -3.90
C ILE A 90 -13.04 -10.58 -4.73
N VAL A 91 -13.98 -9.81 -5.29
CA VAL A 91 -13.64 -8.60 -6.07
C VAL A 91 -12.92 -7.58 -5.19
N LEU A 92 -13.44 -7.32 -3.98
CA LEU A 92 -12.82 -6.41 -3.01
C LEU A 92 -11.44 -6.90 -2.56
N PHE A 93 -11.25 -8.21 -2.43
CA PHE A 93 -9.95 -8.79 -2.13
C PHE A 93 -8.94 -8.54 -3.26
N ILE A 94 -9.32 -8.81 -4.51
CA ILE A 94 -8.44 -8.60 -5.67
C ILE A 94 -8.11 -7.12 -5.83
N SER A 95 -9.10 -6.23 -5.69
CA SER A 95 -8.87 -4.78 -5.79
C SER A 95 -8.01 -4.25 -4.64
N CYS A 96 -8.16 -4.79 -3.43
CA CYS A 96 -7.29 -4.49 -2.28
C CYS A 96 -5.84 -4.87 -2.58
N TRP A 97 -5.58 -6.08 -3.06
CA TRP A 97 -4.23 -6.51 -3.44
C TRP A 97 -3.64 -5.69 -4.57
N ALA A 98 -4.43 -5.39 -5.62
CA ALA A 98 -3.96 -4.60 -6.74
C ALA A 98 -3.54 -3.18 -6.30
N SER A 99 -4.39 -2.51 -5.50
CA SER A 99 -4.09 -1.17 -4.98
C SER A 99 -2.90 -1.16 -4.02
N PHE A 100 -2.79 -2.16 -3.15
CA PHE A 100 -1.64 -2.37 -2.27
C PHE A 100 -0.32 -2.47 -3.06
N PHE A 101 -0.26 -3.34 -4.08
CA PHE A 101 0.94 -3.48 -4.90
C PHE A 101 1.31 -2.20 -5.64
N ILE A 102 0.33 -1.45 -6.14
CA ILE A 102 0.59 -0.17 -6.80
C ILE A 102 1.17 0.84 -5.81
N ALA A 103 0.59 0.94 -4.60
CA ALA A 103 1.10 1.82 -3.55
C ALA A 103 2.56 1.49 -3.19
N GLU A 104 2.86 0.21 -2.97
CA GLU A 104 4.19 -0.29 -2.65
C GLU A 104 5.20 0.05 -3.75
N VAL A 105 4.88 -0.23 -5.01
CA VAL A 105 5.76 0.08 -6.14
C VAL A 105 6.00 1.58 -6.27
N CYS A 106 4.97 2.42 -6.08
CA CYS A 106 5.11 3.87 -6.11
C CYS A 106 6.03 4.38 -5.00
N LEU A 107 5.84 3.92 -3.76
CA LEU A 107 6.64 4.33 -2.61
C LEU A 107 8.08 3.80 -2.68
N LEU A 108 8.29 2.56 -3.12
CA LEU A 108 9.61 1.98 -3.35
C LEU A 108 10.36 2.71 -4.46
N ALA A 109 9.71 2.93 -5.61
CA ALA A 109 10.31 3.67 -6.72
C ALA A 109 10.66 5.10 -6.33
N GLY A 110 9.79 5.77 -5.56
CA GLY A 110 10.04 7.09 -4.99
C GLY A 110 11.25 7.08 -4.06
N SER A 111 11.31 6.12 -3.14
CA SER A 111 12.39 5.98 -2.16
C SER A 111 13.74 5.70 -2.82
N VAL A 112 13.78 4.73 -3.74
CA VAL A 112 14.99 4.32 -4.45
C VAL A 112 15.55 5.49 -5.26
N ARG A 113 14.71 6.18 -6.05
CA ARG A 113 15.15 7.35 -6.81
C ARG A 113 15.63 8.46 -5.88
N ASN A 114 14.93 8.72 -4.78
CA ASN A 114 15.34 9.74 -3.80
C ASN A 114 16.72 9.43 -3.18
N ALA A 115 17.00 8.16 -2.84
CA ALA A 115 18.29 7.73 -2.30
C ALA A 115 19.44 7.75 -3.33
N TYR A 116 19.16 7.45 -4.61
CA TYR A 116 20.18 7.53 -5.65
C TYR A 116 20.66 8.98 -5.85
N HIS A 117 19.76 9.96 -5.82
CA HIS A 117 20.11 11.38 -5.97
C HIS A 117 20.84 11.96 -4.73
N THR A 118 20.69 11.38 -3.53
CA THR A 118 21.43 11.83 -2.34
C THR A 118 22.83 11.19 -2.23
N LYS A 119 22.98 9.91 -2.63
CA LYS A 119 24.21 9.14 -2.39
C LYS A 119 25.29 9.34 -3.45
N TYR A 120 24.92 9.55 -4.71
CA TYR A 120 25.88 9.81 -5.79
C TYR A 120 26.08 11.32 -5.94
N ARG A 121 26.95 11.88 -5.11
CA ARG A 121 27.50 13.24 -5.28
C ARG A 121 28.23 13.28 -6.62
N THR A 122 27.56 13.68 -7.68
CA THR A 122 28.19 13.98 -8.95
C THR A 122 29.09 15.21 -8.76
N ARG A 123 30.40 14.94 -8.63
CA ARG A 123 31.44 15.95 -8.76
C ARG A 123 31.51 16.31 -10.24
N PHE A 124 30.82 17.38 -10.63
CA PHE A 124 30.70 17.75 -12.05
C PHE A 124 31.86 18.64 -12.49
N SER A 125 32.67 18.08 -13.39
CA SER A 125 33.44 18.83 -14.39
C SER A 125 32.59 18.83 -15.67
N ASP A 126 32.49 19.99 -16.32
CA ASP A 126 32.20 20.20 -17.75
C ASP A 126 30.78 20.40 -18.33
N ASP A 127 29.67 20.56 -17.58
CA ASP A 127 28.44 21.10 -18.21
C ASP A 127 27.44 21.76 -17.21
N PRO A 128 26.65 22.78 -17.63
CA PRO A 128 25.75 23.53 -16.74
C PRO A 128 24.56 22.65 -16.29
N PRO A 129 24.27 22.52 -14.98
CA PRO A 129 23.44 21.42 -14.49
C PRO A 129 21.93 21.69 -14.57
N SER A 130 21.22 20.78 -15.22
CA SER A 130 19.83 20.48 -14.89
C SER A 130 19.83 19.61 -13.62
N CYS A 131 19.71 20.19 -12.42
CA CYS A 131 19.55 19.39 -11.20
C CYS A 131 18.25 18.57 -11.34
N GLU A 132 18.34 17.26 -11.59
CA GLU A 132 17.16 16.41 -11.70
C GLU A 132 16.50 16.22 -10.34
N ILE A 133 15.31 16.78 -10.18
CA ILE A 133 14.46 16.58 -9.02
C ILE A 133 13.47 15.48 -9.37
N LEU A 134 13.17 14.60 -8.41
CA LEU A 134 12.13 13.58 -8.58
C LEU A 134 10.86 14.22 -9.17
N ARG A 135 10.22 13.62 -10.19
CA ARG A 135 9.01 14.19 -10.82
C ARG A 135 7.89 14.28 -9.78
N LYS A 136 7.26 15.47 -9.61
CA LYS A 136 6.15 15.68 -8.66
C LYS A 136 5.07 14.60 -8.82
N GLY A 137 4.62 14.02 -7.71
CA GLY A 137 3.47 13.11 -7.70
C GLY A 137 3.75 11.62 -7.54
N VAL A 138 4.99 11.14 -7.46
CA VAL A 138 5.24 9.68 -7.22
C VAL A 138 4.84 9.27 -5.80
N PHE A 139 5.27 10.01 -4.76
CA PHE A 139 4.78 9.73 -3.40
C PHE A 139 3.32 10.17 -3.22
N GLY A 140 2.87 11.19 -3.96
CA GLY A 140 1.45 11.58 -4.00
C GLY A 140 0.54 10.48 -4.57
N ALA A 141 0.95 9.80 -5.64
CA ALA A 141 0.25 8.65 -6.18
C ALA A 141 0.24 7.49 -5.17
N GLY A 142 1.38 7.21 -4.54
CA GLY A 142 1.47 6.23 -3.44
C GLY A 142 0.47 6.54 -2.32
N ALA A 143 0.40 7.79 -1.86
CA ALA A 143 -0.55 8.23 -0.84
C ALA A 143 -2.02 8.05 -1.27
N ALA A 144 -2.36 8.32 -2.54
CA ALA A 144 -3.70 8.11 -3.05
C ALA A 144 -4.08 6.62 -3.06
N PHE A 145 -3.17 5.74 -3.48
CA PHE A 145 -3.39 4.30 -3.45
C PHE A 145 -3.43 3.74 -2.03
N ILE A 146 -2.72 4.31 -1.05
CA ILE A 146 -2.86 3.96 0.38
C ILE A 146 -4.30 4.20 0.84
N VAL A 147 -4.87 5.37 0.58
CA VAL A 147 -6.26 5.69 0.97
C VAL A 147 -7.24 4.72 0.33
N PHE A 148 -7.05 4.45 -0.97
CA PHE A 148 -7.90 3.52 -1.70
C PHE A 148 -7.78 2.09 -1.15
N THR A 149 -6.56 1.65 -0.82
CA THR A 149 -6.29 0.36 -0.19
C THR A 149 -7.01 0.28 1.15
N GLY A 150 -6.89 1.30 2.01
CA GLY A 150 -7.53 1.33 3.32
C GLY A 150 -9.06 1.22 3.24
N ILE A 151 -9.70 2.04 2.40
CA ILE A 151 -11.17 1.99 2.20
C ILE A 151 -11.62 0.61 1.72
N ILE A 152 -10.94 0.04 0.71
CA ILE A 152 -11.31 -1.28 0.18
C ILE A 152 -11.08 -2.36 1.22
N SER A 153 -10.00 -2.29 1.99
CA SER A 153 -9.63 -3.29 2.97
C SER A 153 -10.64 -3.37 4.11
N GLU A 154 -11.20 -2.23 4.56
CA GLU A 154 -12.29 -2.18 5.53
C GLU A 154 -13.59 -2.76 4.96
N LEU A 155 -13.97 -2.32 3.75
CA LEU A 155 -15.16 -2.84 3.06
C LEU A 155 -15.07 -4.34 2.82
N TYR A 156 -13.88 -4.82 2.49
CA TYR A 156 -13.55 -6.23 2.35
C TYR A 156 -13.76 -6.96 3.68
N TYR A 157 -13.18 -6.48 4.78
CA TYR A 157 -13.28 -7.13 6.08
C TYR A 157 -14.73 -7.18 6.60
N VAL A 158 -15.49 -6.09 6.43
CA VAL A 158 -16.92 -6.06 6.75
C VAL A 158 -17.70 -7.05 5.89
N SER A 159 -17.47 -7.07 4.58
CA SER A 159 -18.15 -8.01 3.66
C SER A 159 -17.82 -9.47 3.97
N TYR A 160 -16.55 -9.75 4.30
CA TYR A 160 -16.07 -11.06 4.71
C TYR A 160 -16.75 -11.51 6.01
N SER A 161 -16.76 -10.67 7.04
CA SER A 161 -17.36 -11.00 8.33
C SER A 161 -18.86 -11.31 8.25
N LYS A 162 -19.61 -10.57 7.42
CA LYS A 162 -21.02 -10.84 7.14
C LYS A 162 -21.23 -12.18 6.43
N ALA A 163 -20.32 -12.56 5.54
CA ALA A 163 -20.39 -13.84 4.85
C ALA A 163 -20.03 -15.02 5.77
N ASP A 164 -19.18 -14.79 6.77
CA ASP A 164 -18.76 -15.78 7.79
C ASP A 164 -19.85 -16.02 8.84
N ASP A 165 -20.52 -14.96 9.34
CA ASP A 165 -21.58 -15.05 10.38
C ASP A 165 -22.83 -15.81 9.95
N GLY A 166 -23.09 -15.95 8.66
CA GLY A 166 -24.30 -16.58 8.17
C GLY A 166 -24.35 -18.10 8.39
N TYR A 167 -23.27 -18.75 8.83
CA TYR A 167 -23.20 -20.21 8.86
C TYR A 167 -24.32 -20.86 9.71
N LEU A 168 -25.22 -21.58 9.05
CA LEU A 168 -26.09 -22.57 9.69
C LEU A 168 -25.28 -23.87 9.87
N PRO A 169 -25.24 -24.46 11.08
CA PRO A 169 -24.52 -25.69 11.34
C PRO A 169 -25.32 -26.89 10.86
N ASN A 170 -25.23 -27.19 9.56
CA ASN A 170 -25.30 -28.54 8.97
C ASN A 170 -25.66 -28.42 7.48
N SER A 171 -24.65 -28.52 6.62
CA SER A 171 -24.84 -29.19 5.35
C SER A 171 -23.56 -29.95 5.07
N ARG A 172 -23.62 -31.22 5.45
CA ARG A 172 -22.58 -32.23 5.32
C ARG A 172 -22.53 -32.75 3.88
N GLU A 173 -22.63 -31.87 2.88
CA GLU A 173 -22.59 -32.22 1.46
C GLU A 173 -21.76 -31.22 0.67
N THR A 174 -20.44 -31.23 0.88
CA THR A 174 -19.47 -30.73 -0.12
C THR A 174 -19.19 -31.82 -1.16
N GLY A 175 -20.24 -32.46 -1.67
CA GLY A 175 -20.19 -33.36 -2.81
C GLY A 175 -20.65 -32.62 -4.06
N ILE A 176 -19.80 -32.49 -5.06
CA ILE A 176 -20.21 -32.10 -6.42
C ILE A 176 -21.16 -33.21 -6.90
N ARG A 177 -22.47 -32.98 -6.83
CA ARG A 177 -23.46 -33.85 -7.46
C ARG A 177 -23.36 -33.66 -8.97
N MET A 178 -22.56 -34.51 -9.61
CA MET A 178 -22.68 -34.79 -11.03
C MET A 178 -24.06 -35.41 -11.26
N GLY A 179 -24.97 -34.66 -11.89
CA GLY A 179 -26.28 -35.17 -12.28
C GLY A 179 -26.11 -36.29 -13.29
N THR A 180 -26.61 -37.48 -12.98
CA THR A 180 -26.77 -38.55 -13.95
C THR A 180 -27.97 -38.21 -14.84
N TYR A 181 -27.70 -37.93 -16.11
CA TYR A 181 -28.72 -37.90 -17.17
C TYR A 181 -29.19 -39.33 -17.42
N ASN A 182 -30.48 -39.58 -17.19
CA ASN A 182 -31.23 -40.68 -17.81
C ASN A 182 -32.43 -40.07 -18.54
#